data_AF-A0A5N5NJC0-F1
#
_entry.id   AF-A0A5N5NJC0-F1
#
_cell.length_a   1.000
_cell.length_b   1.000
_cell.length_c   1.000
_cell.angle_alpha   90.00
_cell.angle_beta   90.00
_cell.angle_gamma   90.00
#
_symmetry.space_group_name_H-M   'P 1'
#
loop_
_entity.id
_entity.type
_entity.pdbx_description
1 polymer ?
#
loop_
_entity_poly.entity_id
_entity_poly.type
_entity_poly.pdbx_seq_one_letter_code
_entity_poly.pdbx_strand_id
1 'polypeptide(L)'
;MAASSEWQAVRRRGAARKGKLAQSEKPQAPESVDRGQDRRRITEAINELRCEDFWPEWKEILSGCQAETVDETVEGTDCFMECVCYGLGNFSSCVSARYQLAMLLLLLDALQIPVGCCSLYDPVFTESECETLRELGFTVLTENEEGKRAVCHPTLFYLMHCGKALYNNLLWKNWSPQILPKVTVIGNSFLGIQERTLQRQLERDYSFLSDVINVCEETSLPCSQRFLDVFNDTALIRFPPHKLRKLPESIWDEPSEPCYEHCQDLEIIQRVREPK
;
A
#
# COMPACT_ATOMS: atom_id res chain seq x y z
N MET A 1 -0.80 13.01 43.98
CA MET A 1 0.36 13.83 43.58
C MET A 1 0.97 13.14 42.37
N ALA A 2 0.43 13.35 41.16
CA ALA A 2 0.71 14.47 40.25
C ALA A 2 2.16 14.46 39.74
N ALA A 3 2.35 13.98 38.51
CA ALA A 3 3.40 14.41 37.59
C ALA A 3 3.00 13.99 36.16
N SER A 4 2.23 14.87 35.51
CA SER A 4 2.05 14.90 34.06
C SER A 4 3.30 15.50 33.42
N SER A 5 3.94 14.82 32.49
CA SER A 5 4.99 15.40 31.65
C SER A 5 4.43 15.71 30.26
N GLU A 6 4.24 17.00 30.04
CA GLU A 6 3.68 17.65 28.86
C GLU A 6 4.63 17.58 27.65
N TRP A 7 4.06 17.42 26.45
CA TRP A 7 4.75 17.52 25.17
C TRP A 7 5.05 18.99 24.83
N GLN A 8 6.33 19.32 24.59
CA GLN A 8 6.74 20.66 24.11
C GLN A 8 6.83 20.70 22.58
N ALA A 9 5.91 21.42 21.94
CA ALA A 9 6.00 21.82 20.54
C ALA A 9 6.80 23.13 20.40
N VAL A 10 7.90 23.10 19.66
CA VAL A 10 8.73 24.29 19.38
C VAL A 10 8.11 25.10 18.23
N ARG A 11 7.47 26.24 18.53
CA ARG A 11 7.01 27.23 17.54
C ARG A 11 8.01 28.39 17.40
N ARG A 12 8.38 28.70 16.14
CA ARG A 12 9.17 29.89 15.77
C ARG A 12 8.36 31.18 15.99
N ARG A 13 9.02 32.20 16.56
CA ARG A 13 8.44 33.52 16.90
C ARG A 13 8.29 34.41 15.65
N GLY A 14 7.10 35.00 15.50
CA GLY A 14 6.79 36.14 14.62
C GLY A 14 5.83 37.09 15.36
N ALA A 15 5.99 38.39 15.17
CA ALA A 15 5.59 39.47 16.07
C ALA A 15 4.07 39.68 16.30
N ALA A 16 3.75 40.25 17.46
CA ALA A 16 2.41 40.48 18.00
C ALA A 16 1.65 41.69 17.41
N ARG A 17 0.32 41.57 17.30
CA ARG A 17 -0.64 42.69 17.34
C ARG A 17 -1.86 42.32 18.18
N LYS A 18 -2.28 43.25 19.04
CA LYS A 18 -3.26 43.11 20.13
C LYS A 18 -4.71 42.94 19.65
N GLY A 19 -5.42 42.00 20.28
CA GLY A 19 -6.70 42.25 20.98
C GLY A 19 -8.02 41.95 20.26
N LYS A 20 -8.71 40.89 20.71
CA LYS A 20 -10.18 40.89 20.94
C LYS A 20 -10.57 39.72 21.87
N LEU A 21 -11.52 40.00 22.75
CA LEU A 21 -11.97 39.16 23.87
C LEU A 21 -12.59 37.83 23.43
N ALA A 22 -12.42 36.84 24.31
CA ALA A 22 -12.90 35.47 24.24
C ALA A 22 -14.43 35.37 24.08
N GLN A 23 -14.87 34.50 23.16
CA GLN A 23 -16.18 33.85 23.23
C GLN A 23 -15.95 32.38 23.61
N SER A 24 -16.70 31.95 24.64
CA SER A 24 -16.76 30.58 25.11
C SER A 24 -17.32 29.67 24.02
N GLU A 25 -16.48 28.89 23.36
CA GLU A 25 -16.91 27.79 22.51
C GLU A 25 -17.49 26.68 23.40
N LYS A 26 -18.76 26.34 23.15
CA LYS A 26 -19.39 25.14 23.70
C LYS A 26 -18.68 23.90 23.13
N PRO A 27 -18.61 22.78 23.86
CA PRO A 27 -18.16 21.52 23.29
C PRO A 27 -19.14 21.12 22.18
N GLN A 28 -18.72 21.28 20.93
CA GLN A 28 -19.42 20.70 19.79
C GLN A 28 -19.25 19.18 19.86
N ALA A 29 -20.35 18.45 19.73
CA ALA A 29 -20.34 17.01 19.49
C ALA A 29 -19.45 16.73 18.25
N PRO A 30 -18.80 15.55 18.16
CA PRO A 30 -17.98 15.25 17.00
C PRO A 30 -18.86 15.39 15.76
N GLU A 31 -18.46 16.26 14.85
CA GLU A 31 -19.11 16.42 13.56
C GLU A 31 -19.21 15.04 12.93
N SER A 32 -20.44 14.60 12.65
CA SER A 32 -20.70 13.38 11.90
C SER A 32 -20.09 13.56 10.52
N VAL A 33 -18.86 13.09 10.33
CA VAL A 33 -18.25 12.96 9.01
C VAL A 33 -19.25 12.16 8.17
N ASP A 34 -19.74 12.78 7.10
CA ASP A 34 -20.88 12.27 6.33
C ASP A 34 -20.43 11.05 5.53
N ARG A 35 -20.56 9.85 6.13
CA ARG A 35 -20.32 8.55 5.48
C ARG A 35 -21.04 8.44 4.13
N GLY A 36 -22.21 9.09 4.00
CA GLY A 36 -22.93 9.17 2.74
C GLY A 36 -22.20 10.00 1.69
N GLN A 37 -21.50 11.06 2.09
CA GLN A 37 -20.66 11.88 1.22
C GLN A 37 -19.45 11.10 0.70
N ASP A 38 -18.75 10.35 1.56
CA ASP A 38 -17.58 9.56 1.12
C ASP A 38 -17.98 8.49 0.10
N ARG A 39 -19.07 7.77 0.34
CA ARG A 39 -19.60 6.78 -0.63
C ARG A 39 -19.96 7.39 -1.98
N ARG A 40 -20.59 8.57 -1.97
CA ARG A 40 -20.91 9.31 -3.21
C ARG A 40 -19.64 9.67 -3.97
N ARG A 41 -18.66 10.27 -3.27
CA ARG A 41 -17.39 10.70 -3.88
C ARG A 41 -16.55 9.53 -4.39
N ILE A 42 -16.57 8.37 -3.71
CA ILE A 42 -15.93 7.14 -4.19
C ILE A 42 -16.62 6.67 -5.48
N THR A 43 -17.96 6.67 -5.51
CA THR A 43 -18.72 6.29 -6.70
C THR A 43 -18.44 7.21 -7.88
N GLU A 44 -18.36 8.52 -7.64
CA GLU A 44 -17.96 9.52 -8.66
C GLU A 44 -16.56 9.21 -9.19
N ALA A 45 -15.58 9.01 -8.31
CA ALA A 45 -14.21 8.66 -8.69
C ALA A 45 -14.14 7.37 -9.52
N ILE A 46 -14.90 6.33 -9.16
CA ILE A 46 -15.01 5.09 -9.95
C ILE A 46 -15.53 5.38 -11.35
N ASN A 47 -16.60 6.16 -11.48
CA ASN A 47 -17.19 6.48 -12.77
C ASN A 47 -16.25 7.32 -13.65
N GLU A 48 -15.49 8.22 -13.04
CA GLU A 48 -14.48 8.99 -13.76
C GLU A 48 -13.34 8.10 -14.27
N LEU A 49 -12.80 7.22 -13.43
CA LEU A 49 -11.73 6.28 -13.83
C LEU A 49 -12.19 5.30 -14.92
N ARG A 50 -13.45 4.87 -14.91
CA ARG A 50 -14.02 4.01 -15.98
C ARG A 50 -14.03 4.68 -17.35
N CYS A 51 -14.06 6.01 -17.39
CA CYS A 51 -14.05 6.80 -18.61
C CYS A 51 -12.63 7.15 -19.08
N GLU A 52 -11.60 6.83 -18.31
CA GLU A 52 -10.22 7.11 -18.70
C GLU A 52 -9.66 6.01 -19.62
N ASP A 53 -8.92 6.43 -20.65
CA ASP A 53 -8.42 5.53 -21.70
C ASP A 53 -7.37 4.53 -21.21
N PHE A 54 -6.71 4.80 -20.08
CA PHE A 54 -5.72 3.89 -19.49
C PHE A 54 -6.34 2.73 -18.71
N TRP A 55 -7.62 2.81 -18.31
CA TRP A 55 -8.26 1.73 -17.57
C TRP A 55 -8.40 0.43 -18.38
N PRO A 56 -8.84 0.44 -19.66
CA PRO A 56 -8.77 -0.73 -20.52
C PRO A 56 -7.37 -1.37 -20.60
N GLU A 57 -6.32 -0.55 -20.67
CA GLU A 57 -4.93 -1.02 -20.74
C GLU A 57 -4.50 -1.73 -19.44
N TRP A 58 -4.86 -1.19 -18.28
CA TRP A 58 -4.63 -1.87 -16.99
C TRP A 58 -5.30 -3.24 -16.95
N LYS A 59 -6.55 -3.34 -17.40
CA LYS A 59 -7.27 -4.63 -17.46
C LYS A 59 -6.58 -5.63 -18.39
N GLU A 60 -6.11 -5.19 -19.55
CA GLU A 60 -5.39 -6.05 -20.50
C GLU A 60 -4.12 -6.62 -19.86
N ILE A 61 -3.29 -5.74 -19.28
CA ILE A 61 -2.05 -6.13 -18.58
C ILE A 61 -2.35 -7.15 -17.47
N LEU A 62 -3.39 -6.93 -16.67
CA LEU A 62 -3.76 -7.80 -15.56
C LEU A 62 -4.35 -9.14 -16.02
N SER A 63 -5.14 -9.14 -17.09
CA SER A 63 -5.74 -10.36 -17.65
C SER A 63 -4.68 -11.32 -18.19
N GLY A 64 -3.63 -10.79 -18.84
CA GLY A 64 -2.49 -11.60 -19.30
C GLY A 64 -1.75 -12.30 -18.14
N CYS A 65 -1.79 -11.71 -16.94
CA CYS A 65 -1.11 -12.26 -15.77
C CYS A 65 -1.85 -13.42 -15.11
N GLN A 66 -3.20 -13.44 -15.14
CA GLN A 66 -3.97 -14.56 -14.59
C GLN A 66 -3.73 -15.84 -15.39
N ALA A 67 -3.59 -15.74 -16.73
CA ALA A 67 -3.34 -16.88 -17.60
C ALA A 67 -2.02 -17.63 -17.32
N GLU A 68 -1.01 -16.94 -16.77
CA GLU A 68 0.30 -17.53 -16.47
C GLU A 68 0.38 -18.22 -15.10
N THR A 69 -0.60 -17.98 -14.21
CA THR A 69 -0.61 -18.53 -12.84
C THR A 69 -1.44 -19.80 -12.69
N VAL A 70 -2.25 -20.12 -13.70
CA VAL A 70 -2.98 -21.39 -13.76
C VAL A 70 -2.06 -22.43 -14.38
N ASP A 71 -1.39 -23.20 -13.53
CA ASP A 71 -0.70 -24.42 -13.98
C ASP A 71 -1.73 -25.34 -14.67
N GLU A 72 -1.41 -25.84 -15.86
CA GLU A 72 -2.31 -26.62 -16.75
C GLU A 72 -2.77 -27.98 -16.16
N THR A 73 -2.58 -28.22 -14.86
CA THR A 73 -2.69 -29.55 -14.24
C THR A 73 -3.79 -29.72 -13.18
N VAL A 74 -4.60 -28.69 -12.87
CA VAL A 74 -5.73 -28.86 -11.95
C VAL A 74 -7.02 -28.25 -12.49
N GLU A 75 -7.73 -29.00 -13.32
CA GLU A 75 -9.15 -28.76 -13.58
C GLU A 75 -9.92 -28.86 -12.24
N GLY A 76 -10.49 -27.74 -11.78
CA GLY A 76 -11.57 -27.77 -10.79
C GLY A 76 -11.32 -27.15 -9.40
N THR A 77 -10.21 -26.44 -9.17
CA THR A 77 -10.11 -25.52 -8.02
C THR A 77 -10.33 -24.09 -8.48
N ASP A 78 -11.40 -23.45 -7.99
CA ASP A 78 -11.54 -21.99 -8.04
C ASP A 78 -10.23 -21.39 -7.49
N CYS A 79 -9.45 -20.73 -8.36
CA CYS A 79 -8.21 -20.09 -7.95
C CYS A 79 -8.57 -18.88 -7.07
N PHE A 80 -8.49 -19.08 -5.75
CA PHE A 80 -8.78 -18.06 -4.77
C PHE A 80 -7.60 -17.10 -4.66
N MET A 81 -7.78 -15.84 -5.12
CA MET A 81 -6.81 -14.77 -4.95
C MET A 81 -7.22 -13.85 -3.80
N GLU A 82 -6.29 -13.60 -2.88
CA GLU A 82 -6.45 -12.63 -1.80
C GLU A 82 -5.94 -11.24 -2.25
N CYS A 83 -6.41 -10.18 -1.59
CA CYS A 83 -5.84 -8.86 -1.77
C CYS A 83 -5.50 -8.21 -0.43
N VAL A 84 -4.39 -7.48 -0.38
CA VAL A 84 -4.00 -6.68 0.78
C VAL A 84 -3.57 -5.30 0.30
N CYS A 85 -4.20 -4.26 0.83
CA CYS A 85 -3.83 -2.88 0.57
C CYS A 85 -3.26 -2.25 1.84
N TYR A 86 -2.05 -1.71 1.72
CA TYR A 86 -1.44 -0.88 2.75
C TYR A 86 -1.28 0.55 2.25
N GLY A 87 -1.34 1.53 3.17
CA GLY A 87 -0.92 2.89 2.87
C GLY A 87 -1.83 3.68 1.93
N LEU A 88 -3.14 3.40 1.95
CA LEU A 88 -4.12 4.06 1.09
C LEU A 88 -4.25 5.58 1.36
N GLY A 89 -4.02 6.00 2.61
CA GLY A 89 -4.24 7.36 3.08
C GLY A 89 -5.69 7.68 3.45
N ASN A 90 -5.92 8.91 3.91
CA ASN A 90 -7.23 9.39 4.32
C ASN A 90 -8.09 9.78 3.10
N PHE A 91 -8.95 8.89 2.60
CA PHE A 91 -9.75 9.11 1.39
C PHE A 91 -10.91 10.10 1.59
N SER A 92 -11.31 10.40 2.84
CA SER A 92 -12.31 11.44 3.11
C SER A 92 -11.77 12.83 2.77
N SER A 93 -10.52 13.12 3.14
CA SER A 93 -9.89 14.43 2.96
C SER A 93 -8.89 14.51 1.80
N CYS A 94 -8.27 13.41 1.39
CA CYS A 94 -7.31 13.35 0.29
C CYS A 94 -7.97 12.83 -0.99
N VAL A 95 -7.94 13.67 -2.03
CA VAL A 95 -8.48 13.33 -3.35
C VAL A 95 -7.71 12.17 -3.98
N SER A 96 -6.37 12.18 -3.88
CA SER A 96 -5.55 11.09 -4.41
C SER A 96 -5.92 9.76 -3.77
N ALA A 97 -5.89 9.64 -2.43
CA ALA A 97 -6.29 8.44 -1.69
C ALA A 97 -7.68 7.91 -2.10
N ARG A 98 -8.61 8.82 -2.39
CA ARG A 98 -9.94 8.45 -2.88
C ARG A 98 -9.92 7.81 -4.26
N TYR A 99 -9.15 8.37 -5.20
CA TYR A 99 -8.96 7.76 -6.51
C TYR A 99 -8.19 6.45 -6.43
N GLN A 100 -7.25 6.31 -5.50
CA GLN A 100 -6.58 5.04 -5.23
C GLN A 100 -7.58 3.98 -4.75
N LEU A 101 -8.49 4.33 -3.82
CA LEU A 101 -9.55 3.42 -3.37
C LEU A 101 -10.51 3.04 -4.51
N ALA A 102 -10.90 4.02 -5.32
CA ALA A 102 -11.75 3.79 -6.49
C ALA A 102 -11.08 2.85 -7.49
N MET A 103 -9.77 3.03 -7.74
CA MET A 103 -9.00 2.15 -8.59
C MET A 103 -8.88 0.74 -8.01
N LEU A 104 -8.62 0.60 -6.69
CA LEU A 104 -8.61 -0.69 -6.02
C LEU A 104 -9.94 -1.44 -6.22
N LEU A 105 -11.09 -0.77 -6.07
CA LEU A 105 -12.39 -1.38 -6.32
C LEU A 105 -12.57 -1.84 -7.78
N LEU A 106 -12.10 -1.04 -8.75
CA LEU A 106 -12.11 -1.42 -10.16
C LEU A 106 -11.21 -2.64 -10.45
N LEU A 107 -10.03 -2.69 -9.82
CA LEU A 107 -9.10 -3.80 -9.93
C LEU A 107 -9.68 -5.09 -9.37
N LEU A 108 -10.30 -5.03 -8.19
CA LEU A 108 -10.96 -6.19 -7.57
C LEU A 108 -12.08 -6.73 -8.46
N ASP A 109 -12.90 -5.85 -9.03
CA ASP A 109 -13.95 -6.22 -10.00
C ASP A 109 -13.34 -6.89 -11.25
N ALA A 110 -12.34 -6.27 -11.87
CA ALA A 110 -11.70 -6.80 -13.08
C ALA A 110 -10.99 -8.14 -12.87
N LEU A 111 -10.42 -8.35 -11.68
CA LEU A 111 -9.74 -9.59 -11.29
C LEU A 111 -10.69 -10.63 -10.69
N GLN A 112 -11.97 -10.31 -10.57
CA GLN A 112 -12.99 -11.14 -9.92
C GLN A 112 -12.64 -11.52 -8.46
N ILE A 113 -11.93 -10.65 -7.75
CA ILE A 113 -11.60 -10.82 -6.33
C ILE A 113 -12.76 -10.26 -5.50
N PRO A 114 -13.46 -11.06 -4.69
CA PRO A 114 -14.51 -10.55 -3.82
C PRO A 114 -13.95 -9.52 -2.83
N VAL A 115 -14.66 -8.41 -2.63
CA VAL A 115 -14.21 -7.32 -1.72
C VAL A 115 -13.92 -7.82 -0.30
N GLY A 116 -14.67 -8.82 0.17
CA GLY A 116 -14.42 -9.48 1.47
C GLY A 116 -13.08 -10.20 1.59
N CYS A 117 -12.43 -10.52 0.47
CA CYS A 117 -11.09 -11.11 0.41
C CYS A 117 -9.98 -10.04 0.32
N CYS A 118 -10.35 -8.75 0.36
CA CYS A 118 -9.42 -7.64 0.39
C CYS A 118 -9.31 -7.07 1.81
N SER A 119 -8.09 -7.10 2.35
CA SER A 119 -7.75 -6.52 3.65
C SER A 119 -7.08 -5.15 3.48
N LEU A 120 -7.50 -4.15 4.26
CA LEU A 120 -6.93 -2.81 4.24
C LEU A 120 -6.32 -2.42 5.57
N TYR A 121 -5.18 -1.74 5.51
CA TYR A 121 -4.61 -1.06 6.66
C TYR A 121 -3.92 0.23 6.28
N ASP A 122 -4.28 1.29 7.00
CA ASP A 122 -3.50 2.51 7.06
C ASP A 122 -3.61 3.09 8.48
N PRO A 123 -2.49 3.43 9.14
CA PRO A 123 -2.53 4.06 10.46
C PRO A 123 -3.24 5.42 10.49
N VAL A 124 -3.45 6.07 9.34
CA VAL A 124 -4.15 7.36 9.24
C VAL A 124 -5.65 7.25 9.04
N PHE A 125 -6.20 6.03 8.90
CA PHE A 125 -7.64 5.86 8.79
C PHE A 125 -8.35 6.37 10.04
N THR A 126 -9.39 7.15 9.82
CA THR A 126 -10.34 7.55 10.86
C THR A 126 -11.34 6.43 11.14
N GLU A 127 -12.06 6.53 12.26
CA GLU A 127 -13.14 5.59 12.59
C GLU A 127 -14.23 5.58 11.51
N SER A 128 -14.63 6.76 11.02
CA SER A 128 -15.62 6.91 9.94
C SER A 128 -15.17 6.24 8.64
N GLU A 129 -13.88 6.34 8.29
CA GLU A 129 -13.31 5.67 7.11
C GLU A 129 -13.29 4.16 7.30
N CYS A 130 -12.89 3.67 8.48
CA CYS A 130 -12.95 2.25 8.81
C CYS A 130 -14.38 1.70 8.67
N GLU A 131 -15.39 2.42 9.16
CA GLU A 131 -16.79 2.04 9.00
C GLU A 131 -17.25 2.04 7.54
N THR A 132 -16.88 3.07 6.77
CA THR A 132 -17.20 3.16 5.34
C THR A 132 -16.57 2.00 4.55
N LEU A 133 -15.31 1.65 4.83
CA LEU A 133 -14.65 0.51 4.21
C LEU A 133 -15.35 -0.82 4.55
N ARG A 134 -15.76 -1.02 5.81
CA ARG A 134 -16.53 -2.21 6.21
C ARG A 134 -17.90 -2.28 5.54
N GLU A 135 -18.59 -1.15 5.36
CA GLU A 135 -19.84 -1.08 4.58
C GLU A 135 -19.66 -1.45 3.11
N LEU A 136 -18.51 -1.11 2.53
CA LEU A 136 -18.15 -1.52 1.17
C LEU A 136 -17.79 -3.01 1.08
N GLY A 137 -17.65 -3.70 2.21
CA GLY A 137 -17.39 -5.13 2.30
C GLY A 137 -15.93 -5.49 2.56
N PHE A 138 -15.05 -4.52 2.80
CA PHE A 138 -13.63 -4.77 3.06
C PHE A 138 -13.37 -5.29 4.48
N THR A 139 -12.27 -6.03 4.62
CA THR A 139 -11.71 -6.34 5.94
C THR A 139 -10.74 -5.24 6.36
N VAL A 140 -11.08 -4.45 7.38
CA VAL A 140 -10.18 -3.42 7.91
C VAL A 140 -9.35 -4.01 9.04
N LEU A 141 -8.03 -4.08 8.84
CA LEU A 141 -7.09 -4.62 9.82
C LEU A 141 -6.93 -3.65 10.99
N THR A 142 -6.76 -4.19 12.19
CA THR A 142 -6.57 -3.41 13.42
C THR A 142 -5.12 -3.33 13.86
N GLU A 143 -4.25 -4.16 13.28
CA GLU A 143 -2.84 -4.23 13.63
C GLU A 143 -1.95 -3.66 12.53
N ASN A 144 -0.94 -2.90 12.93
CA ASN A 144 0.10 -2.43 12.03
C ASN A 144 1.06 -3.57 11.68
N GLU A 145 0.81 -4.32 10.62
CA GLU A 145 1.71 -5.41 10.22
C GLU A 145 3.06 -4.96 9.67
N GLU A 146 3.28 -3.65 9.51
CA GLU A 146 4.51 -3.08 8.95
C GLU A 146 4.87 -3.68 7.57
N GLY A 147 3.88 -4.17 6.82
CA GLY A 147 4.08 -4.88 5.55
C GLY A 147 4.54 -6.33 5.68
N LYS A 148 4.63 -6.89 6.89
CA LYS A 148 5.13 -8.24 7.18
C LYS A 148 4.03 -9.30 7.11
N ARG A 149 3.20 -9.28 6.07
CA ARG A 149 2.16 -10.27 5.81
C ARG A 149 2.76 -11.52 5.15
N ALA A 150 2.58 -12.67 5.77
CA ALA A 150 2.92 -13.96 5.16
C ALA A 150 1.87 -14.38 4.14
N VAL A 151 2.31 -14.99 3.05
CA VAL A 151 1.47 -15.40 1.92
C VAL A 151 1.31 -16.92 1.88
N CYS A 152 0.07 -17.38 1.79
CA CYS A 152 -0.27 -18.80 1.65
C CYS A 152 -0.87 -19.11 0.27
N HIS A 153 -1.77 -18.23 -0.20
CA HIS A 153 -2.47 -18.26 -1.49
C HIS A 153 -1.87 -17.23 -2.44
N PRO A 154 -2.19 -17.22 -3.75
CA PRO A 154 -1.91 -16.06 -4.60
C PRO A 154 -2.49 -14.78 -3.97
N THR A 155 -1.65 -13.77 -3.75
CA THR A 155 -2.05 -12.54 -3.08
C THR A 155 -1.59 -11.31 -3.86
N LEU A 156 -2.54 -10.44 -4.16
CA LEU A 156 -2.29 -9.11 -4.72
C LEU A 156 -2.06 -8.10 -3.59
N PHE A 157 -0.88 -7.51 -3.55
CA PHE A 157 -0.55 -6.39 -2.69
C PHE A 157 -0.71 -5.07 -3.44
N TYR A 158 -1.56 -4.19 -2.92
CA TYR A 158 -1.77 -2.84 -3.44
C TYR A 158 -1.05 -1.84 -2.53
N LEU A 159 0.09 -1.33 -2.99
CA LEU A 159 1.08 -0.56 -2.22
C LEU A 159 1.36 0.81 -2.84
N MET A 160 0.42 1.42 -3.54
CA MET A 160 0.67 2.68 -4.25
C MET A 160 1.17 3.78 -3.33
N HIS A 161 2.24 4.48 -3.74
CA HIS A 161 2.94 5.53 -2.99
C HIS A 161 3.42 5.14 -1.59
N CYS A 162 3.45 3.84 -1.29
CA CYS A 162 4.01 3.35 -0.03
C CYS A 162 5.52 3.56 0.04
N GLY A 163 6.03 3.75 1.26
CA GLY A 163 7.46 3.79 1.51
C GLY A 163 8.17 2.48 1.17
N LYS A 164 9.44 2.58 0.76
CA LYS A 164 10.30 1.44 0.35
C LYS A 164 10.39 0.33 1.41
N ALA A 165 10.27 0.70 2.68
CA ALA A 165 10.30 -0.23 3.80
C ALA A 165 9.15 -1.25 3.75
N LEU A 166 7.94 -0.86 3.31
CA LEU A 166 6.81 -1.79 3.20
C LEU A 166 7.10 -2.90 2.17
N TYR A 167 7.65 -2.55 1.01
CA TYR A 167 8.05 -3.52 -0.01
C TYR A 167 9.15 -4.45 0.48
N ASN A 168 10.18 -3.89 1.11
CA ASN A 168 11.31 -4.67 1.61
C ASN A 168 10.89 -5.63 2.74
N ASN A 169 9.99 -5.20 3.63
CA ASN A 169 9.41 -6.07 4.66
C ASN A 169 8.52 -7.16 4.07
N LEU A 170 7.73 -6.85 3.04
CA LEU A 170 6.90 -7.82 2.34
C LEU A 170 7.76 -8.90 1.68
N LEU A 171 8.82 -8.49 0.98
CA LEU A 171 9.79 -9.39 0.36
C LEU A 171 10.47 -10.26 1.40
N TRP A 172 11.02 -9.66 2.47
CA TRP A 172 11.64 -10.39 3.58
C TRP A 172 10.70 -11.44 4.16
N LYS A 173 9.45 -11.07 4.45
CA LYS A 173 8.50 -11.99 5.09
C LYS A 173 8.18 -13.21 4.21
N ASN A 174 8.28 -13.04 2.90
CA ASN A 174 7.94 -14.04 1.90
C ASN A 174 9.17 -14.53 1.13
N TRP A 175 10.37 -14.39 1.70
CA TRP A 175 11.64 -14.62 1.04
C TRP A 175 11.91 -16.11 0.79
N SER A 176 11.27 -16.65 -0.24
CA SER A 176 11.37 -18.04 -0.66
C SER A 176 11.08 -18.15 -2.15
N PRO A 177 11.82 -18.97 -2.89
CA PRO A 177 11.57 -19.18 -4.31
C PRO A 177 10.27 -19.94 -4.59
N GLN A 178 9.62 -20.50 -3.56
CA GLN A 178 8.30 -21.12 -3.64
C GLN A 178 7.16 -20.16 -3.25
N ILE A 179 7.43 -19.16 -2.41
CA ILE A 179 6.42 -18.21 -1.92
C ILE A 179 6.37 -16.93 -2.76
N LEU A 180 7.50 -16.34 -3.14
CA LEU A 180 7.53 -15.10 -3.94
C LEU A 180 6.71 -15.19 -5.25
N PRO A 181 6.65 -16.32 -5.98
CA PRO A 181 5.78 -16.45 -7.15
C PRO A 181 4.27 -16.26 -6.87
N LYS A 182 3.83 -16.37 -5.61
CA LYS A 182 2.44 -16.10 -5.19
C LYS A 182 2.19 -14.63 -4.86
N VAL A 183 3.24 -13.80 -4.82
CA VAL A 183 3.16 -12.38 -4.51
C VAL A 183 3.05 -11.59 -5.82
N THR A 184 1.96 -10.86 -5.97
CA THR A 184 1.80 -9.86 -7.03
C THR A 184 1.70 -8.49 -6.39
N VAL A 185 2.39 -7.49 -6.90
CA VAL A 185 2.35 -6.12 -6.34
C VAL A 185 1.88 -5.14 -7.40
N ILE A 186 0.90 -4.31 -7.07
CA ILE A 186 0.61 -3.05 -7.77
C ILE A 186 1.06 -1.92 -6.85
N GLY A 187 2.10 -1.20 -7.25
CA GLY A 187 2.74 -0.19 -6.42
C GLY A 187 3.79 0.60 -7.18
N ASN A 188 4.70 1.22 -6.46
CA ASN A 188 5.80 2.00 -7.02
C ASN A 188 6.74 1.10 -7.82
N SER A 189 7.23 1.64 -8.94
CA SER A 189 8.26 1.02 -9.76
C SER A 189 9.48 0.65 -8.92
N PHE A 190 9.91 -0.61 -8.98
CA PHE A 190 11.13 -1.08 -8.30
C PHE A 190 12.36 -0.47 -8.96
N LEU A 191 12.34 -0.34 -10.29
CA LEU A 191 13.34 0.41 -11.04
C LEU A 191 13.36 1.89 -10.63
N GLY A 192 12.18 2.54 -10.53
CA GLY A 192 12.06 3.93 -10.07
C GLY A 192 12.56 4.13 -8.64
N ILE A 193 12.31 3.17 -7.75
CA ILE A 193 12.89 3.13 -6.39
C ILE A 193 14.42 3.06 -6.46
N GLN A 194 14.99 2.20 -7.31
CA GLN A 194 16.44 2.07 -7.49
C GLN A 194 17.06 3.37 -7.99
N GLU A 195 16.49 4.00 -9.01
CA GLU A 195 17.00 5.22 -9.62
C GLU A 195 17.04 6.41 -8.64
N ARG A 196 16.09 6.46 -7.71
CA ARG A 196 15.95 7.55 -6.72
C ARG A 196 16.64 7.25 -5.38
N THR A 197 17.20 6.05 -5.20
CA THR A 197 17.86 5.64 -3.96
C THR A 197 19.35 5.43 -4.21
N LEU A 198 20.21 5.93 -3.31
CA LEU A 198 21.65 5.67 -3.43
C LEU A 198 21.91 4.16 -3.36
N GLN A 199 22.66 3.61 -4.33
CA GLN A 199 22.94 2.17 -4.43
C GLN A 199 23.40 1.56 -3.10
N ARG A 200 24.37 2.19 -2.43
CA ARG A 200 24.88 1.76 -1.11
C ARG A 200 23.82 1.71 -0.01
N GLN A 201 22.79 2.56 -0.08
CA GLN A 201 21.68 2.60 0.87
C GLN A 201 20.67 1.52 0.54
N LEU A 202 20.36 1.34 -0.74
CA LEU A 202 19.49 0.26 -1.22
C LEU A 202 20.05 -1.10 -0.80
N GLU A 203 21.32 -1.37 -1.06
CA GLU A 203 21.99 -2.63 -0.69
C GLU A 203 22.05 -2.86 0.83
N ARG A 204 22.27 -1.81 1.61
CA ARG A 204 22.42 -1.91 3.07
C ARG A 204 21.09 -2.05 3.80
N ASP A 205 20.11 -1.20 3.48
CA ASP A 205 18.88 -1.06 4.27
C ASP A 205 17.68 -1.76 3.61
N TYR A 206 17.76 -2.01 2.31
CA TYR A 206 16.68 -2.55 1.48
C TYR A 206 17.19 -3.71 0.60
N SER A 207 18.00 -4.59 1.19
CA SER A 207 18.70 -5.67 0.48
C SER A 207 17.74 -6.55 -0.33
N PHE A 208 16.58 -6.90 0.23
CA PHE A 208 15.59 -7.72 -0.46
C PHE A 208 15.06 -7.07 -1.73
N LEU A 209 14.85 -5.74 -1.72
CA LEU A 209 14.53 -4.99 -2.95
C LEU A 209 15.71 -5.04 -3.93
N SER A 210 16.92 -4.73 -3.46
CA SER A 210 18.15 -4.74 -4.27
C SER A 210 18.35 -6.08 -5.01
N ASP A 211 18.06 -7.18 -4.32
CA ASP A 211 18.25 -8.54 -4.81
C ASP A 211 17.19 -8.93 -5.86
N VAL A 212 15.94 -8.48 -5.73
CA VAL A 212 14.87 -8.85 -6.67
C VAL A 212 14.72 -7.94 -7.88
N ILE A 213 15.15 -6.67 -7.83
CA ILE A 213 14.93 -5.69 -8.91
C ILE A 213 15.33 -6.23 -10.30
N ASN A 214 16.44 -6.98 -10.38
CA ASN A 214 16.95 -7.50 -11.65
C ASN A 214 16.32 -8.83 -12.09
N VAL A 215 15.51 -9.46 -11.24
CA VAL A 215 14.89 -10.77 -11.49
C VAL A 215 13.37 -10.75 -11.38
N CYS A 216 12.75 -9.67 -10.92
CA CYS A 216 11.30 -9.49 -11.01
C CYS A 216 10.88 -9.18 -12.46
N GLU A 217 9.60 -9.36 -12.72
CA GLU A 217 8.93 -8.78 -13.86
C GLU A 217 8.23 -7.51 -13.42
N GLU A 218 8.58 -6.40 -14.04
CA GLU A 218 7.94 -5.12 -13.80
C GLU A 218 7.29 -4.65 -15.11
N THR A 219 6.01 -4.33 -15.05
CA THR A 219 5.25 -3.76 -16.17
C THR A 219 4.65 -2.44 -15.71
N SER A 220 5.05 -1.34 -16.36
CA SER A 220 4.52 -0.01 -16.04
C SER A 220 3.02 0.04 -16.29
N LEU A 221 2.29 0.65 -15.36
CA LEU A 221 0.85 0.87 -15.44
C LEU A 221 0.61 2.36 -15.77
N PRO A 222 0.17 2.68 -17.00
CA PRO A 222 0.12 4.06 -17.46
C PRO A 222 -1.02 4.84 -16.81
N CYS A 223 -0.90 6.16 -16.76
CA CYS A 223 -2.01 7.03 -16.38
C CYS A 223 -2.01 8.30 -17.23
N SER A 224 -3.18 8.93 -17.33
CA SER A 224 -3.32 10.20 -18.04
C SER A 224 -2.68 11.34 -17.25
N GLN A 225 -2.36 12.45 -17.92
CA GLN A 225 -1.78 13.65 -17.30
C GLN A 225 -2.62 14.16 -16.12
N ARG A 226 -3.94 13.96 -16.18
CA ARG A 226 -4.89 14.32 -15.13
C ARG A 226 -4.66 13.56 -13.82
N PHE A 227 -4.17 12.33 -13.90
CA PHE A 227 -4.01 11.42 -12.78
C PHE A 227 -2.55 11.16 -12.39
N LEU A 228 -1.60 11.94 -12.91
CA LEU A 228 -0.18 11.80 -12.57
C LEU A 228 0.07 11.91 -11.07
N ASP A 229 -0.57 12.84 -10.37
CA ASP A 229 -0.41 12.99 -8.92
C ASP A 229 -0.99 11.82 -8.10
N VAL A 230 -1.70 10.89 -8.75
CA VAL A 230 -2.36 9.75 -8.11
C VAL A 230 -1.70 8.42 -8.49
N PHE A 231 -1.37 8.23 -9.77
CA PHE A 231 -0.87 6.95 -10.31
C PHE A 231 0.45 7.08 -11.06
N ASN A 232 1.22 8.16 -10.88
CA ASN A 232 2.60 8.19 -11.38
C ASN A 232 3.41 7.03 -10.79
N ASP A 233 4.47 6.64 -11.50
CA ASP A 233 5.42 5.63 -11.02
C ASP A 233 4.76 4.29 -10.62
N THR A 234 3.54 4.01 -11.10
CA THR A 234 2.81 2.79 -10.74
C THR A 234 3.19 1.66 -11.69
N ALA A 235 3.46 0.48 -11.15
CA ALA A 235 3.84 -0.71 -11.88
C ALA A 235 3.19 -1.96 -11.28
N LEU A 236 2.99 -2.95 -12.15
CA LEU A 236 2.71 -4.33 -11.78
C LEU A 236 4.02 -5.09 -11.66
N ILE A 237 4.27 -5.66 -10.49
CA ILE A 237 5.50 -6.39 -10.17
C ILE A 237 5.16 -7.84 -9.83
N ARG A 238 5.90 -8.77 -10.44
CA ARG A 238 5.74 -10.22 -10.29
C ARG A 238 7.09 -10.90 -10.13
N PHE A 239 7.09 -12.11 -9.60
CA PHE A 239 8.32 -12.87 -9.33
C PHE A 239 8.29 -14.25 -9.99
N PRO A 240 8.50 -14.35 -11.32
CA PRO A 240 8.41 -15.62 -12.04
C PRO A 240 9.47 -16.62 -11.53
N PRO A 241 9.11 -17.90 -11.30
CA PRO A 241 10.04 -18.90 -10.78
C PRO A 241 11.32 -19.05 -11.62
N HIS A 242 11.20 -18.95 -12.95
CA HIS A 242 12.32 -19.10 -13.87
C HIS A 242 13.34 -17.94 -13.79
N LYS A 243 12.92 -16.74 -13.36
CA LYS A 243 13.83 -15.62 -13.12
C LYS A 243 14.44 -15.68 -11.72
N LEU A 244 13.66 -16.09 -10.71
CA LEU A 244 14.17 -16.27 -9.34
C LEU A 244 15.29 -17.32 -9.27
N ARG A 245 15.23 -18.38 -10.08
CA ARG A 245 16.30 -19.40 -10.20
C ARG A 245 17.64 -18.85 -10.69
N LYS A 246 17.70 -17.61 -11.19
CA LYS A 246 18.96 -16.94 -11.57
C LYS A 246 19.71 -16.38 -10.36
N LEU A 247 19.04 -16.24 -9.21
CA LEU A 247 19.69 -15.80 -7.97
C LEU A 247 20.51 -16.94 -7.35
N PRO A 248 21.62 -16.64 -6.66
CA PRO A 248 22.39 -17.64 -5.92
C PRO A 248 21.55 -18.33 -4.83
N GLU A 249 21.73 -19.64 -4.63
CA GLU A 249 20.98 -20.39 -3.61
C GLU A 249 21.17 -19.83 -2.20
N SER A 250 22.38 -19.36 -1.88
CA SER A 250 22.74 -18.82 -0.58
C SER A 250 21.94 -17.57 -0.17
N ILE A 251 21.28 -16.90 -1.12
CA ILE A 251 20.48 -15.70 -0.82
C ILE A 251 19.19 -16.04 -0.06
N TRP A 252 18.73 -17.28 -0.15
CA TRP A 252 17.48 -17.74 0.46
C TRP A 252 17.67 -18.23 1.91
N ASP A 253 18.92 -18.38 2.35
CA ASP A 253 19.25 -18.95 3.66
C ASP A 253 19.11 -17.89 4.78
N GLU A 254 18.31 -18.21 5.79
CA GLU A 254 18.18 -17.49 7.07
C GLU A 254 18.10 -15.94 6.96
N PRO A 255 17.09 -15.39 6.26
CA PRO A 255 17.02 -13.94 6.04
C PRO A 255 16.76 -13.18 7.35
N SER A 256 17.68 -12.28 7.71
CA SER A 256 17.54 -11.42 8.89
C SER A 256 16.44 -10.37 8.70
N GLU A 257 15.64 -10.13 9.74
CA GLU A 257 14.63 -9.08 9.71
C GLU A 257 15.26 -7.70 9.48
N PRO A 258 14.72 -6.88 8.55
CA PRO A 258 15.21 -5.53 8.31
C PRO A 258 15.12 -4.65 9.55
N CYS A 259 16.27 -4.09 9.96
CA CYS A 259 16.39 -3.10 11.02
C CYS A 259 16.89 -1.79 10.39
N TYR A 260 15.97 -0.89 10.05
CA TYR A 260 16.22 0.37 9.32
C TYR A 260 16.97 1.44 10.15
N GLU A 261 17.94 1.05 10.97
CA GLU A 261 18.63 1.91 11.96
C GLU A 261 19.35 3.12 11.32
N HIS A 262 19.72 2.99 10.05
CA HIS A 262 20.47 4.01 9.31
C HIS A 262 19.61 4.87 8.37
N CYS A 263 18.28 4.70 8.38
CA CYS A 263 17.35 5.47 7.58
C CYS A 263 16.86 6.71 8.34
N GLN A 264 17.32 7.90 7.92
CA GLN A 264 16.88 9.17 8.54
C GLN A 264 15.43 9.52 8.21
N ASP A 265 14.99 9.20 6.98
CA ASP A 265 13.65 9.46 6.48
C ASP A 265 12.92 8.13 6.24
N LEU A 266 12.71 7.36 7.32
CA LEU A 266 12.02 6.08 7.24
C LEU A 266 10.51 6.28 6.99
N GLU A 267 10.06 5.99 5.77
CA GLU A 267 8.68 6.17 5.30
C GLU A 267 7.74 5.02 5.75
N ILE A 268 7.80 4.62 7.02
CA ILE A 268 6.86 3.66 7.61
C ILE A 268 6.65 3.97 9.10
N ILE A 269 5.41 3.85 9.56
CA ILE A 269 5.09 3.89 11.00
C ILE A 269 5.37 2.51 11.57
N GLN A 270 6.21 2.42 12.59
CA GLN A 270 6.53 1.17 13.29
C GLN A 270 5.64 0.96 14.51
N ARG A 271 5.37 -0.30 14.88
CA ARG A 271 4.78 -0.67 16.17
C ARG A 271 5.67 -0.16 17.28
N VAL A 272 5.06 0.38 18.33
CA VAL A 272 5.77 0.68 19.57
C VAL A 272 6.25 -0.63 20.16
N ARG A 273 7.57 -0.85 20.21
CA ARG A 273 8.14 -1.99 20.92
C ARG A 273 8.06 -1.67 22.42
N GLU A 274 7.19 -2.37 23.15
CA GLU A 274 7.26 -2.33 24.61
C GLU A 274 8.63 -2.89 25.03
N PRO A 275 9.37 -2.20 25.93
CA PRO A 275 10.63 -2.72 26.42
C PRO A 275 10.35 -4.05 27.14
N LYS A 276 11.07 -5.11 26.72
CA LYS A 276 11.08 -6.41 27.39
C LYS A 276 11.61 -6.29 28.81
#